data_AF-A0A815JGY1-F1
#
_entry.id   AF-A0A815JGY1-F1
#
_cell.length_a   1.000
_cell.length_b   1.000
_cell.length_c   1.000
_cell.angle_alpha   90.00
_cell.angle_beta   90.00
_cell.angle_gamma   90.00
#
_symmetry.space_group_name_H-M   'P 1'
#
loop_
_entity.id
_entity.type
_entity.pdbx_description
1 polymer ?
#
loop_
_entity_poly.entity_id
_entity_poly.type
_entity_poly.pdbx_seq_one_letter_code
_entity_poly.pdbx_strand_id
1 'polypeptide(L)'
;MRSEYDAILKFPFNYKVTFCLYDQTTAQRHIIDSFRPDIKSNSFQRPRSEMNIASGIPKFCSLSTIQQEGNTYVRDDTMFIKIMVDFVDTPKTLLPFALNINPGFPVSIQQAMIKQEAEKRAQQTSTPPAT
;
A
#
# COMPACT_ATOMS: atom_id res chain seq x y z
N MET A 1 5.48 -10.51 -8.20
CA MET A 1 5.04 -11.84 -8.69
C MET A 1 4.75 -11.70 -10.16
N ARG A 2 4.94 -12.77 -10.94
CA ARG A 2 4.57 -12.80 -12.35
C ARG A 2 3.04 -12.85 -12.49
N SER A 3 2.51 -12.11 -13.45
CA SER A 3 1.10 -12.09 -13.80
C SER A 3 0.90 -12.20 -15.31
N GLU A 4 -0.26 -12.71 -15.73
CA GLU A 4 -0.68 -12.73 -17.14
C GLU A 4 -0.78 -11.32 -17.74
N TYR A 5 -1.01 -10.31 -16.90
CA TYR A 5 -1.13 -8.90 -17.31
C TYR A 5 0.21 -8.14 -17.31
N ASP A 6 1.35 -8.78 -17.02
CA ASP A 6 2.66 -8.11 -16.94
C ASP A 6 3.06 -7.41 -18.25
N ALA A 7 2.47 -7.80 -19.40
CA ALA A 7 2.73 -7.16 -20.69
C ALA A 7 2.20 -5.72 -20.77
N ILE A 8 1.18 -5.36 -19.98
CA ILE A 8 0.53 -4.04 -19.98
C ILE A 8 0.84 -3.21 -18.73
N LEU A 9 1.62 -3.75 -17.79
CA LEU A 9 2.00 -3.08 -16.55
C LEU A 9 3.31 -2.29 -16.70
N LYS A 10 3.45 -1.21 -15.92
CA LYS A 10 4.65 -0.39 -15.87
C LYS A 10 5.74 -1.08 -15.05
N PHE A 11 6.95 -1.13 -15.62
CA PHE A 11 8.15 -1.58 -14.93
C PHE A 11 9.31 -0.57 -15.10
N PRO A 12 10.25 -0.48 -14.14
CA PRO A 12 10.23 -1.15 -12.84
C PRO A 12 9.09 -0.65 -11.94
N PHE A 13 8.61 -1.50 -11.04
CA PHE A 13 7.59 -1.16 -10.06
C PHE A 13 8.12 -0.03 -9.17
N ASN A 14 7.46 1.13 -9.18
CA ASN A 14 7.93 2.34 -8.48
C ASN A 14 6.88 2.96 -7.53
N TYR A 15 5.80 2.22 -7.24
CA TYR A 15 4.72 2.68 -6.37
C TYR A 15 5.13 2.59 -4.90
N LYS A 16 4.80 3.62 -4.11
CA LYS A 16 5.08 3.60 -2.66
C LYS A 16 4.29 2.45 -2.02
N VAL A 17 4.96 1.66 -1.19
CA VAL A 17 4.35 0.54 -0.46
C VAL A 17 4.32 0.88 1.02
N THR A 18 3.14 0.77 1.63
CA THR A 18 2.93 1.03 3.06
C THR A 18 2.50 -0.25 3.75
N PHE A 19 3.19 -0.61 4.83
CA PHE A 19 2.87 -1.71 5.71
C PHE A 19 2.15 -1.15 6.94
N CYS A 20 1.11 -1.84 7.38
CA CYS A 20 0.34 -1.50 8.57
C CYS A 20 0.11 -2.77 9.40
N LEU A 21 0.61 -2.81 10.63
CA LEU A 21 0.33 -3.84 11.61
C LEU A 21 -0.76 -3.31 12.55
N TYR A 22 -1.88 -4.03 12.62
CA TYR A 22 -3.04 -3.59 13.39
C TYR A 22 -2.87 -3.80 14.89
N ASP A 23 -2.98 -2.71 15.64
CA ASP A 23 -3.49 -2.71 17.01
C ASP A 23 -4.96 -3.19 17.02
N GLN A 24 -5.21 -4.30 17.72
CA GLN A 24 -6.51 -4.97 17.82
C GLN A 24 -7.39 -4.41 18.97
N THR A 25 -7.03 -3.25 19.52
CA THR A 25 -7.85 -2.53 20.52
C THR A 25 -8.59 -1.35 19.90
N THR A 26 -9.48 -0.74 20.68
CA THR A 26 -10.17 0.50 20.31
C THR A 26 -9.25 1.72 20.19
N ALA A 27 -8.00 1.63 20.67
CA ALA A 27 -7.04 2.72 20.61
C ALA A 27 -6.44 2.93 19.20
N GLN A 28 -6.52 1.94 18.31
CA GLN A 28 -6.07 1.99 16.91
C GLN A 28 -4.63 2.50 16.73
N ARG A 29 -3.70 2.16 17.65
CA ARG A 29 -2.28 2.55 17.57
C ARG A 29 -1.50 1.61 16.65
N HIS A 30 -1.91 1.55 15.39
CA HIS A 30 -1.29 0.71 14.38
C HIS A 30 0.18 1.09 14.14
N ILE A 31 1.05 0.10 13.92
CA ILE A 31 2.43 0.34 13.51
C ILE A 31 2.45 0.45 12.00
N ILE A 32 2.83 1.61 11.49
CA ILE A 32 2.81 1.94 10.07
C ILE A 32 4.19 2.36 9.64
N ASP A 33 4.67 1.77 8.55
CA ASP A 33 5.91 2.19 7.90
C ASP A 33 5.80 1.99 6.39
N SER A 34 6.58 2.72 5.61
CA SER A 34 6.51 2.67 4.16
C SER A 34 7.87 2.80 3.51
N PHE A 35 7.99 2.24 2.31
CA PHE A 35 9.17 2.44 1.48
C PHE A 35 8.78 2.83 0.05
N ARG A 36 9.69 3.51 -0.63
CA ARG A 36 9.63 3.68 -2.09
C ARG A 36 10.59 2.66 -2.72
N PRO A 37 10.11 1.83 -3.66
CA PRO A 37 10.96 0.88 -4.38
C PRO A 37 12.18 1.56 -5.02
N ASP A 38 13.35 0.96 -4.85
CA ASP A 38 14.54 1.35 -5.62
C ASP A 38 14.46 0.74 -7.02
N ILE A 39 14.29 1.60 -8.03
CA ILE A 39 14.18 1.20 -9.44
C ILE A 39 15.42 0.49 -9.98
N LYS A 40 16.56 0.56 -9.29
CA LYS A 40 17.79 -0.18 -9.66
C LYS A 40 17.81 -1.60 -9.09
N SER A 41 16.97 -1.90 -8.11
CA SER A 41 16.91 -3.23 -7.49
C SER A 41 16.22 -4.24 -8.39
N ASN A 42 16.75 -5.48 -8.41
CA ASN A 42 16.16 -6.61 -9.12
C ASN A 42 14.79 -7.01 -8.57
N SER A 43 14.49 -6.69 -7.31
CA SER A 43 13.20 -6.98 -6.67
C SER A 43 12.01 -6.33 -7.37
N PHE A 44 12.22 -5.21 -8.05
CA PHE A 44 11.15 -4.39 -8.63
C PHE A 44 11.17 -4.37 -10.16
N GLN A 45 12.07 -5.12 -10.79
CA GLN A 45 12.07 -5.30 -12.24
C GLN A 45 10.91 -6.19 -12.70
N ARG A 46 10.65 -6.19 -14.01
CA ARG A 46 9.69 -7.12 -14.62
C ARG A 46 10.02 -8.56 -14.21
N PRO A 47 9.06 -9.33 -13.65
CA PRO A 47 9.28 -10.71 -13.23
C PRO A 47 9.79 -11.56 -14.40
N ARG A 48 10.88 -12.31 -14.18
CA ARG A 48 11.41 -13.32 -15.11
C ARG A 48 11.13 -14.76 -14.64
N SER A 49 10.73 -14.90 -13.39
CA SER A 49 10.32 -16.11 -12.68
C SER A 49 8.98 -15.85 -11.99
N GLU A 50 8.36 -16.88 -11.42
CA GLU A 50 7.08 -16.77 -10.70
C GLU A 50 7.09 -15.70 -9.60
N MET A 51 8.23 -15.53 -8.92
CA MET A 51 8.42 -14.55 -7.86
C MET A 51 9.67 -13.70 -8.08
N ASN A 52 9.59 -12.44 -7.65
CA ASN A 52 10.76 -11.57 -7.50
C ASN A 52 11.36 -11.77 -6.11
N ILE A 53 12.59 -11.29 -5.93
CA ILE A 53 13.21 -11.20 -4.60
C ILE A 53 12.32 -10.33 -3.70
N ALA A 54 12.01 -10.82 -2.51
CA ALA A 54 11.19 -10.10 -1.55
C ALA A 54 11.87 -8.78 -1.15
N SER A 55 11.07 -7.74 -0.93
CA SER A 55 11.55 -6.46 -0.41
C SER A 55 10.53 -5.91 0.56
N GLY A 56 11.01 -5.37 1.66
CA GLY A 56 10.20 -4.97 2.80
C GLY A 56 10.97 -4.06 3.73
N ILE A 57 10.57 -4.05 5.00
CA ILE A 57 11.09 -3.15 6.02
C ILE A 57 11.75 -4.00 7.10
N PRO A 58 13.10 -4.19 7.08
CA PRO A 58 13.77 -5.13 7.97
C PRO A 58 13.57 -4.87 9.47
N LYS A 59 13.27 -3.63 9.86
CA LYS A 59 13.04 -3.20 11.24
C LYS A 59 11.61 -2.70 11.48
N PHE A 60 10.63 -3.32 10.82
CA PHE A 60 9.23 -2.87 10.83
C PHE A 60 8.60 -2.81 12.21
N CYS A 61 8.79 -3.86 13.02
CA CYS A 61 8.28 -3.94 14.39
C CYS A 61 9.33 -4.63 15.26
N SER A 62 9.59 -4.08 16.46
CA SER A 62 10.47 -4.75 17.42
C SER A 62 9.83 -6.04 17.89
N LEU A 63 10.60 -7.13 17.92
CA LEU A 63 10.12 -8.41 18.42
C LEU A 63 9.64 -8.29 19.89
N SER A 64 10.30 -7.45 20.70
CA SER A 64 9.90 -7.21 22.09
C SER A 64 8.48 -6.65 22.21
N THR A 65 8.01 -5.85 21.24
CA THR A 65 6.64 -5.32 21.21
C THR A 65 5.60 -6.41 21.03
N ILE A 66 5.93 -7.45 20.26
CA ILE A 66 5.04 -8.61 20.03
C ILE A 66 5.14 -9.63 21.17
N GLN A 67 6.33 -9.82 21.73
CA GLN A 67 6.57 -10.79 22.81
C GLN A 67 6.07 -10.30 24.17
N GLN A 68 5.84 -8.99 24.33
CA GLN A 68 5.32 -8.44 25.57
C GLN A 68 3.95 -9.07 25.91
N GLU A 69 3.82 -9.52 27.16
CA GLU A 69 2.56 -10.02 27.68
C GLU A 69 1.49 -8.92 27.60
N GLY A 70 0.30 -9.29 27.08
CA GLY A 70 -0.79 -8.34 26.87
C GLY A 70 -0.59 -7.36 25.71
N ASN A 71 0.36 -7.61 24.79
CA ASN A 71 0.50 -6.81 23.57
C ASN A 71 -0.82 -6.71 22.79
N THR A 72 -1.03 -5.63 22.07
CA THR A 72 -2.29 -5.38 21.37
C THR A 72 -2.29 -5.82 19.91
N TYR A 73 -1.17 -6.35 19.42
CA TYR A 73 -0.98 -6.67 17.99
C TYR A 73 -1.25 -8.14 17.67
N VAL A 74 -1.17 -9.03 18.66
CA VAL A 74 -1.51 -10.46 18.57
C VAL A 74 -2.59 -10.78 19.58
N ARG A 75 -3.72 -11.33 19.12
CA ARG A 75 -4.83 -11.81 19.95
C ARG A 75 -5.33 -13.11 19.34
N ASP A 76 -5.67 -14.07 20.19
CA ASP A 76 -6.12 -15.40 19.78
C ASP A 76 -5.19 -16.04 18.73
N ASP A 77 -3.88 -15.97 19.00
CA ASP A 77 -2.81 -16.44 18.12
C ASP A 77 -2.84 -15.88 16.68
N THR A 78 -3.45 -14.70 16.52
CA THR A 78 -3.70 -14.08 15.21
C THR A 78 -3.17 -12.65 15.16
N MET A 79 -2.54 -12.32 14.03
CA MET A 79 -2.01 -10.98 13.70
C MET A 79 -2.59 -10.51 12.36
N PHE A 80 -2.89 -9.22 12.24
CA PHE A 80 -3.36 -8.62 10.99
C PHE A 80 -2.34 -7.63 10.43
N ILE A 81 -1.93 -7.85 9.18
CA ILE A 81 -1.05 -6.96 8.43
C ILE A 81 -1.78 -6.52 7.16
N LYS A 82 -1.84 -5.21 6.92
CA LYS A 82 -2.35 -4.63 5.68
C LYS A 82 -1.22 -3.98 4.91
N ILE A 83 -1.16 -4.32 3.63
CA ILE A 83 -0.25 -3.70 2.66
C ILE A 83 -1.07 -2.79 1.75
N MET A 84 -0.61 -1.56 1.58
CA MET A 84 -1.23 -0.58 0.70
C MET A 84 -0.20 -0.16 -0.34
N VAL A 85 -0.57 -0.24 -1.61
CA VAL A 85 0.24 0.24 -2.73
C VAL A 85 -0.36 1.55 -3.21
N ASP A 86 0.45 2.60 -3.23
CA ASP A 86 0.02 3.90 -3.68
C ASP A 86 0.27 4.11 -5.16
N PHE A 87 -0.82 4.09 -5.91
CA PHE A 87 -0.86 4.29 -7.34
C PHE A 87 -0.95 5.78 -7.75
N VAL A 88 -0.59 6.77 -6.89
CA VAL A 88 -0.69 8.24 -7.21
C VAL A 88 -0.10 8.57 -8.59
N ASP A 89 1.04 7.96 -8.95
CA ASP A 89 1.73 8.24 -10.22
C ASP A 89 1.09 7.51 -11.43
N THR A 90 -0.03 6.82 -11.23
CA THR A 90 -0.80 6.19 -12.29
C THR A 90 -1.65 7.25 -12.97
N PRO A 91 -1.68 7.31 -14.32
CA PRO A 91 -2.52 8.26 -15.05
C PRO A 91 -3.94 8.31 -14.49
N LYS A 92 -4.49 9.52 -14.30
CA LYS A 92 -5.82 9.72 -13.70
C LYS A 92 -6.94 8.96 -14.42
N THR A 93 -6.71 8.62 -15.69
CA THR A 93 -7.59 7.78 -16.53
C THR A 93 -7.73 6.34 -16.01
N LEU A 94 -6.78 5.85 -15.21
CA LEU A 94 -6.78 4.49 -14.66
C LEU A 94 -7.23 4.43 -13.19
N LEU A 95 -7.44 5.58 -12.53
CA LEU A 95 -7.96 5.65 -11.15
C LEU A 95 -9.27 4.90 -10.91
N PRO A 96 -10.25 4.86 -11.85
CA PRO A 96 -11.47 4.06 -11.69
C PRO A 96 -11.22 2.56 -11.50
N PHE A 97 -10.10 2.06 -12.03
CA PHE A 97 -9.72 0.64 -11.98
C PHE A 97 -8.75 0.33 -10.84
N ALA A 98 -7.96 1.32 -10.38
CA ALA A 98 -6.96 1.17 -9.32
C ALA A 98 -7.54 1.29 -7.91
N LEU A 99 -8.65 2.01 -7.76
CA LEU A 99 -9.49 1.97 -6.57
C LEU A 99 -10.38 0.75 -6.74
N ASN A 100 -10.42 -0.18 -5.77
CA ASN A 100 -11.36 -1.31 -5.74
C ASN A 100 -12.81 -0.81 -5.61
N ILE A 101 -13.29 -0.02 -6.58
CA ILE A 101 -14.64 0.46 -6.69
C ILE A 101 -15.46 -0.76 -7.08
N ASN A 102 -16.36 -1.17 -6.21
CA ASN A 102 -17.27 -2.27 -6.51
C ASN A 102 -18.00 -1.92 -7.83
N PRO A 103 -17.84 -2.72 -8.90
CA PRO A 103 -18.43 -2.42 -10.20
C PRO A 103 -19.97 -2.40 -10.17
N GLY A 104 -20.58 -2.94 -9.11
CA GLY A 104 -22.02 -2.88 -8.85
C GLY A 104 -22.54 -1.54 -8.34
N PHE A 105 -21.68 -0.55 -8.06
CA PHE A 105 -22.16 0.77 -7.66
C PHE A 105 -22.66 1.58 -8.86
N PRO A 106 -23.72 2.39 -8.71
CA PRO A 106 -24.14 3.36 -9.72
C PRO A 106 -22.98 4.26 -10.16
N VAL A 107 -22.89 4.55 -11.46
CA VAL A 107 -21.80 5.33 -12.08
C VAL A 107 -21.55 6.68 -11.37
N SER A 108 -22.60 7.32 -10.89
CA SER A 108 -22.52 8.58 -10.13
C SER A 108 -21.75 8.44 -8.81
N ILE A 109 -21.91 7.32 -8.10
CA ILE A 109 -21.18 7.03 -6.86
C ILE A 109 -19.71 6.76 -7.18
N GLN A 110 -19.44 5.99 -8.25
CA GLN A 110 -18.07 5.72 -8.68
C GLN A 110 -17.33 7.03 -9.01
N GLN A 111 -17.97 7.92 -9.79
CA GLN A 111 -17.43 9.23 -10.15
C GLN A 111 -17.19 10.12 -8.92
N ALA A 112 -18.10 10.14 -7.95
CA ALA A 112 -17.94 10.90 -6.72
C ALA A 112 -16.73 10.41 -5.90
N MET A 113 -16.55 9.09 -5.77
CA MET A 113 -15.40 8.51 -5.05
C MET A 113 -14.07 8.79 -5.76
N ILE A 114 -14.04 8.68 -7.09
CA ILE A 114 -12.86 9.04 -7.90
C ILE A 114 -12.50 10.51 -7.71
N LYS A 115 -13.51 11.39 -7.77
CA LYS A 115 -13.33 12.83 -7.60
C LYS A 115 -12.80 13.17 -6.20
N GLN A 116 -13.39 12.60 -5.16
CA GLN A 116 -12.97 12.83 -3.78
C GLN A 116 -11.53 12.37 -3.53
N GLU A 117 -11.15 11.20 -4.05
CA GLU A 117 -9.79 10.69 -3.92
C GLU A 117 -8.78 11.52 -4.73
N ALA A 118 -9.14 11.97 -5.93
CA ALA A 118 -8.32 12.87 -6.73
C ALA A 118 -8.10 14.23 -6.07
N GLU A 119 -9.14 14.79 -5.43
CA GLU A 119 -9.07 16.04 -4.67
C GLU A 119 -8.22 15.90 -3.41
N LYS A 120 -8.40 14.81 -2.66
CA LYS A 120 -7.59 14.48 -1.48
C LYS A 120 -6.10 14.37 -1.84
N ARG A 121 -5.78 13.75 -2.97
CA ARG A 121 -4.40 13.65 -3.48
C ARG A 121 -3.83 14.99 -3.91
N ALA A 122 -4.63 15.84 -4.58
CA ALA A 122 -4.20 17.17 -4.97
C ALA A 122 -3.85 18.05 -3.75
N GLN A 123 -4.59 17.91 -2.65
CA GLN A 123 -4.35 18.64 -1.40
C GLN A 123 -3.09 18.15 -0.66
N GLN A 124 -2.69 16.89 -0.80
CA GLN A 124 -1.45 16.36 -0.20
C GLN A 124 -0.18 16.86 -0.89
N THR A 125 -0.26 17.25 -2.16
CA THR A 125 0.88 17.80 -2.92
C THR A 125 1.15 19.29 -2.67
N SER A 126 0.28 20.01 -1.94
CA SER A 126 0.39 21.47 -1.75
C SER A 126 0.95 21.92 -0.39
N THR A 127 1.38 21.01 0.49
CA THR A 127 2.01 21.39 1.77
C THR A 127 3.53 21.46 1.59
N PRO A 128 4.16 22.65 1.66
CA PRO A 128 5.62 22.74 1.60
C PRO A 128 6.26 22.14 2.86
N PRO A 129 7.49 21.59 2.78
CA PRO A 129 8.18 21.10 3.96
C PRO A 129 8.43 22.27 4.91
N ALA A 130 8.06 22.11 6.18
CA ALA A 130 8.38 23.07 7.23
C ALA A 130 9.91 23.17 7.35
N THR A 131 10.44 24.38 7.18
CA THR A 131 11.83 24.78 7.46
C THR A 131 12.22 24.57 8.91
#